data_AF-A0A0D0AD30-F1
#
_entry.id   AF-A0A0D0AD30-F1
#
_cell.length_a   1.000
_cell.length_b   1.000
_cell.length_c   1.000
_cell.angle_alpha   90.00
_cell.angle_beta   90.00
_cell.angle_gamma   90.00
#
_symmetry.space_group_name_H-M   'P 1'
#
loop_
_entity.id
_entity.type
_entity.pdbx_description
1 polymer ?
#
loop_
_entity_poly.entity_id
_entity_poly.type
_entity_poly.pdbx_seq_one_letter_code
_entity_poly.pdbx_strand_id
1 'polypeptide(L)'
;MYLVGVIPGPREPALEEINHFLRPVIDFFLPSWKDGTWFTRTLEHAEGRLSRSIIAVAVNDLPAARKLAGRAGPTANQVCGLCWQKKLDVANFDHDTWKRRTSEEHRAAAEEWKNAETKSVRDKVFERHGVRWSELLRLPYWDPVRFIVIDGMHNLFLGVVQYHFRNVITIDKQASKAMRKPEIKPVDPKELDKGRTILESNPTASAMTRLRLPILQALVQEIGITLPDNARNTKKMMIEALLVRYSFLLIRNVIDK
;
A
#
# COMPACT_ATOMS: atom_id res chain seq x y z
N MET A 1 -17.41 -16.84 -15.61
CA MET A 1 -16.69 -16.31 -14.43
C MET A 1 -17.01 -17.19 -13.24
N TYR A 2 -16.01 -17.72 -12.53
CA TYR A 2 -16.18 -18.62 -11.38
C TYR A 2 -15.50 -18.00 -10.16
N LEU A 3 -16.21 -17.92 -9.04
CA LEU A 3 -15.68 -17.40 -7.78
C LEU A 3 -15.20 -18.57 -6.93
N VAL A 4 -13.88 -18.67 -6.75
CA VAL A 4 -13.25 -19.78 -6.01
C VAL A 4 -13.29 -19.57 -4.50
N GLY A 5 -13.29 -18.32 -4.03
CA GLY A 5 -13.30 -18.00 -2.61
C GLY A 5 -13.37 -16.51 -2.35
N VAL A 6 -13.76 -16.16 -1.13
CA VAL A 6 -13.84 -14.78 -0.64
C VAL A 6 -13.00 -14.67 0.62
N ILE A 7 -12.07 -13.73 0.63
CA ILE A 7 -11.31 -13.39 1.83
C ILE A 7 -12.14 -12.37 2.61
N PRO A 8 -12.57 -12.67 3.85
CA PRO A 8 -13.40 -11.76 4.63
C PRO A 8 -12.60 -10.51 5.01
N GLY A 9 -13.23 -9.34 4.87
CA GLY A 9 -12.72 -8.07 5.40
C GLY A 9 -12.90 -7.96 6.92
N PRO A 10 -12.49 -6.85 7.56
CA PRO A 10 -12.09 -5.57 6.95
C PRO A 10 -10.58 -5.43 6.70
N ARG A 11 -9.76 -6.38 7.16
CA ARG A 11 -8.30 -6.33 7.01
C ARG A 11 -7.84 -7.36 5.99
N GLU A 12 -6.83 -6.99 5.22
CA GLU A 12 -6.18 -7.94 4.32
C GLU A 12 -5.41 -9.00 5.12
N PRO A 13 -5.25 -10.22 4.57
CA PRO A 13 -4.41 -11.25 5.16
C PRO A 13 -2.99 -10.74 5.38
N ALA A 14 -2.47 -11.01 6.56
CA ALA A 14 -1.11 -10.70 6.94
C ALA A 14 -0.16 -11.78 6.40
N LEU A 15 0.93 -11.34 5.76
CA LEU A 15 2.08 -12.18 5.44
C LEU A 15 1.69 -13.51 4.76
N GLU A 16 1.90 -14.64 5.42
CA GLU A 16 1.61 -16.01 4.96
C GLU A 16 0.15 -16.44 5.08
N GLU A 17 -0.74 -15.68 5.72
CA GLU A 17 -2.15 -16.07 5.92
C GLU A 17 -2.89 -16.30 4.59
N ILE A 18 -2.45 -15.62 3.52
CA ILE A 18 -2.98 -15.83 2.17
C ILE A 18 -2.83 -17.29 1.71
N ASN A 19 -1.81 -18.01 2.19
CA ASN A 19 -1.60 -19.42 1.86
C ASN A 19 -2.75 -20.30 2.35
N HIS A 20 -3.41 -19.97 3.46
CA HIS A 20 -4.56 -20.73 3.95
C HIS A 20 -5.74 -20.67 2.96
N PHE A 21 -5.90 -19.55 2.25
CA PHE A 21 -6.92 -19.37 1.23
C PHE A 21 -6.53 -19.97 -0.12
N LEU A 22 -5.23 -19.98 -0.44
CA LEU A 22 -4.74 -20.60 -1.67
C LEU A 22 -4.75 -22.12 -1.60
N ARG A 23 -4.48 -22.71 -0.43
CA ARG A 23 -4.31 -24.16 -0.28
C ARG A 23 -5.45 -24.98 -0.89
N PRO A 24 -6.74 -24.72 -0.62
CA PRO A 24 -7.84 -25.48 -1.24
C PRO A 24 -7.85 -25.40 -2.77
N VAL A 25 -7.48 -24.23 -3.32
CA VAL A 25 -7.37 -24.03 -4.77
C VAL A 25 -6.25 -24.90 -5.33
N ILE A 26 -5.08 -24.87 -4.70
CA ILE A 26 -3.92 -25.66 -5.12
C ILE A 26 -4.18 -27.16 -4.96
N ASP A 27 -4.86 -27.58 -3.90
CA ASP A 27 -5.25 -28.97 -3.66
C ASP A 27 -6.20 -29.50 -4.75
N PHE A 28 -7.01 -28.63 -5.37
CA PHE A 28 -7.83 -28.98 -6.54
C PHE A 28 -7.01 -29.05 -7.84
N PHE A 29 -6.16 -28.05 -8.10
CA PHE A 29 -5.42 -27.97 -9.37
C PHE A 29 -4.27 -28.97 -9.50
N LEU A 30 -3.64 -29.36 -8.38
CA LEU A 30 -2.52 -30.30 -8.41
C LEU A 30 -2.89 -31.68 -9.00
N PRO A 31 -3.95 -32.37 -8.53
CA PRO A 31 -4.42 -33.61 -9.16
C PRO A 31 -5.05 -33.35 -10.55
N SER A 32 -5.76 -32.23 -10.73
CA SER A 32 -6.33 -31.88 -12.05
C SER A 32 -5.25 -31.69 -13.13
N TRP A 33 -4.04 -31.29 -12.75
CA TRP A 33 -2.90 -31.25 -13.64
C TRP A 33 -2.25 -32.62 -13.85
N LYS A 34 -1.95 -33.34 -12.75
CA LYS A 34 -1.20 -34.60 -12.80
C LYS A 34 -2.02 -35.72 -13.45
N ASP A 35 -3.21 -35.93 -12.93
CA ASP A 35 -4.07 -37.07 -13.27
C ASP A 35 -5.18 -36.64 -14.24
N GLY A 36 -5.67 -35.41 -14.09
CA GLY A 36 -6.82 -34.90 -14.82
C GLY A 36 -8.15 -35.26 -14.15
N THR A 37 -9.23 -34.77 -14.72
CA THR A 37 -10.61 -35.03 -14.31
C THR A 37 -11.33 -35.70 -15.46
N TRP A 38 -11.83 -36.92 -15.23
CA TRP A 38 -12.63 -37.64 -16.21
C TRP A 38 -14.07 -37.14 -16.17
N PHE A 39 -14.53 -36.57 -17.28
CA PHE A 39 -15.93 -36.23 -17.48
C PHE A 39 -16.62 -37.38 -18.19
N THR A 40 -17.66 -37.95 -17.58
CA THR A 40 -18.39 -39.10 -18.14
C THR A 40 -19.10 -38.77 -19.46
N ARG A 41 -19.47 -37.51 -19.67
CA ARG A 41 -20.06 -37.01 -20.92
C ARG A 41 -19.83 -35.51 -21.08
N THR A 42 -19.56 -35.06 -22.31
CA THR A 42 -19.58 -33.64 -22.71
C THR A 42 -20.40 -33.48 -23.99
N LEU A 43 -20.71 -32.24 -24.41
CA LEU A 43 -21.54 -31.98 -25.59
C LEU A 43 -21.03 -32.69 -26.85
N GLU A 44 -19.71 -32.66 -27.09
CA GLU A 44 -19.07 -33.25 -28.26
C GLU A 44 -18.53 -34.67 -28.01
N HIS A 45 -18.56 -35.17 -26.76
CA HIS A 45 -17.97 -36.47 -26.40
C HIS A 45 -18.95 -37.25 -25.53
N ALA A 46 -19.80 -38.06 -26.17
CA ALA A 46 -20.81 -38.88 -25.52
C ALA A 46 -20.22 -39.97 -24.60
N GLU A 47 -19.03 -40.47 -24.95
CA GLU A 47 -18.28 -41.52 -24.23
C GLU A 47 -17.39 -40.97 -23.10
N GLY A 48 -17.42 -39.64 -22.91
CA GLY A 48 -16.61 -38.95 -21.92
C GLY A 48 -15.28 -38.44 -22.46
N ARG A 49 -14.57 -37.67 -21.64
CA ARG A 49 -13.28 -37.07 -21.98
C ARG A 49 -12.48 -36.75 -20.73
N LEU A 50 -11.17 -36.99 -20.80
CA LEU A 50 -10.22 -36.50 -19.80
C LEU A 50 -9.95 -35.01 -20.03
N SER A 51 -10.09 -34.20 -18.99
CA SER A 51 -9.71 -32.79 -18.99
C SER A 51 -8.63 -32.53 -17.95
N ARG A 52 -7.68 -31.65 -18.27
CA ARG A 52 -6.66 -31.17 -17.33
C ARG A 52 -6.80 -29.67 -17.17
N SER A 53 -6.67 -29.20 -15.93
CA SER A 53 -6.79 -27.79 -15.59
C SER A 53 -5.48 -27.25 -15.07
N ILE A 54 -5.14 -26.02 -15.45
CA ILE A 54 -3.96 -25.30 -14.96
C ILE A 54 -4.33 -23.89 -14.52
N ILE A 55 -3.52 -23.34 -13.63
CA ILE A 55 -3.47 -21.90 -13.38
C ILE A 55 -2.41 -21.34 -14.31
N ALA A 56 -2.84 -20.69 -15.40
CA ALA A 56 -1.93 -20.17 -16.42
C ALA A 56 -1.18 -18.91 -15.94
N VAL A 57 -1.90 -17.95 -15.36
CA VAL A 57 -1.36 -16.68 -14.87
C VAL A 57 -2.15 -16.20 -13.67
N ALA A 58 -1.51 -15.38 -12.81
CA ALA A 58 -2.15 -14.64 -11.75
C ALA A 58 -2.05 -13.14 -12.06
N VAL A 59 -3.20 -12.53 -12.38
CA VAL A 59 -3.35 -11.11 -12.67
C VAL A 59 -3.81 -10.41 -11.39
N ASN A 60 -2.97 -9.54 -10.84
CA ASN A 60 -3.26 -8.85 -9.59
C ASN A 60 -2.61 -7.47 -9.57
N ASP A 61 -3.12 -6.59 -8.73
CA ASP A 61 -2.39 -5.38 -8.37
C ASP A 61 -1.03 -5.73 -7.72
N LEU A 62 -0.12 -4.76 -7.66
CA LEU A 62 1.24 -5.02 -7.18
C LEU A 62 1.28 -5.56 -5.74
N PRO A 63 0.52 -5.02 -4.76
CA PRO A 63 0.46 -5.58 -3.41
C PRO A 63 0.02 -7.05 -3.37
N ALA A 64 -1.08 -7.41 -4.03
CA ALA A 64 -1.57 -8.79 -4.03
C ALA A 64 -0.63 -9.73 -4.81
N ALA A 65 -0.08 -9.27 -5.93
CA ALA A 65 0.94 -10.02 -6.68
C ALA A 65 2.15 -10.38 -5.81
N ARG A 66 2.63 -9.46 -4.95
CA ARG A 66 3.73 -9.76 -4.02
C ARG A 66 3.34 -10.79 -2.98
N LYS A 67 2.16 -10.70 -2.39
CA LYS A 67 1.69 -11.68 -1.41
C LYS A 67 1.54 -13.07 -2.01
N LEU A 68 0.89 -13.18 -3.17
CA LEU A 68 0.73 -14.44 -3.90
C LEU A 68 2.06 -15.06 -4.29
N ALA A 69 3.01 -14.25 -4.75
CA ALA A 69 4.35 -14.72 -5.10
C ALA A 69 5.27 -14.97 -3.90
N GLY A 70 4.79 -14.75 -2.66
CA GLY A 70 5.64 -14.83 -1.47
C GLY A 70 6.78 -13.80 -1.44
N ARG A 71 6.67 -12.69 -2.17
CA ARG A 71 7.75 -11.70 -2.32
C ARG A 71 7.64 -10.55 -1.34
N ALA A 72 8.78 -9.89 -1.13
CA ALA A 72 8.84 -8.62 -0.43
C ALA A 72 7.93 -7.57 -1.08
N GLY A 73 7.32 -6.77 -0.22
CA GLY A 73 6.30 -5.80 -0.60
C GLY A 73 6.83 -4.70 -1.53
N PRO A 74 5.92 -3.85 -2.07
CA PRO A 74 6.25 -2.88 -3.11
C PRO A 74 7.32 -1.85 -2.71
N THR A 75 7.47 -1.57 -1.42
CA THR A 75 8.40 -0.57 -0.87
C THR A 75 9.77 -1.13 -0.49
N ALA A 76 9.98 -2.44 -0.61
CA ALA A 76 11.23 -3.10 -0.28
C ALA A 76 12.37 -2.69 -1.24
N ASN A 77 13.62 -2.94 -0.83
CA ASN A 77 14.78 -2.65 -1.68
C ASN A 77 14.77 -3.47 -2.99
N GLN A 78 14.17 -4.67 -2.96
CA GLN A 78 14.01 -5.53 -4.13
C GLN A 78 12.69 -5.22 -4.85
N VAL A 79 12.76 -4.24 -5.75
CA VAL A 79 11.58 -3.62 -6.37
C VAL A 79 11.00 -4.41 -7.54
N CYS A 80 11.71 -5.38 -8.12
CA CYS A 80 11.26 -6.09 -9.32
C CYS A 80 11.03 -7.59 -9.09
N GLY A 81 9.96 -8.12 -9.70
CA GLY A 81 9.69 -9.57 -9.73
C GLY A 81 10.59 -10.33 -10.71
N LEU A 82 11.10 -9.64 -11.73
CA LEU A 82 11.75 -10.22 -12.90
C LEU A 82 13.28 -10.13 -12.88
N CYS A 83 13.84 -9.16 -12.16
CA CYS A 83 15.29 -8.92 -12.09
C CYS A 83 15.73 -8.60 -10.66
N TRP A 84 17.04 -8.51 -10.48
CA TRP A 84 17.71 -8.23 -9.21
C TRP A 84 18.02 -6.74 -8.97
N GLN A 85 17.50 -5.84 -9.83
CA GLN A 85 17.66 -4.40 -9.65
C GLN A 85 17.15 -3.95 -8.26
N LYS A 86 17.96 -3.15 -7.58
CA LYS A 86 17.63 -2.56 -6.29
C LYS A 86 16.94 -1.23 -6.50
N LYS A 87 16.28 -0.73 -5.46
CA LYS A 87 15.58 0.56 -5.47
C LYS A 87 16.52 1.73 -5.83
N LEU A 88 17.77 1.68 -5.37
CA LEU A 88 18.78 2.69 -5.66
C LEU A 88 19.18 2.72 -7.15
N ASP A 89 19.10 1.56 -7.82
CA ASP A 89 19.52 1.38 -9.21
C ASP A 89 18.34 1.49 -10.19
N VAL A 90 17.17 1.97 -9.75
CA VAL A 90 15.96 2.03 -10.58
C VAL A 90 16.12 2.91 -11.83
N ALA A 91 17.10 3.84 -11.83
CA ALA A 91 17.43 4.68 -12.96
C ALA A 91 18.39 3.99 -13.97
N ASN A 92 18.85 2.77 -13.69
CA ASN A 92 19.64 2.00 -14.64
C ASN A 92 18.72 1.42 -15.72
N PHE A 93 18.67 2.08 -16.88
CA PHE A 93 17.92 1.63 -18.05
C PHE A 93 18.73 0.73 -19.00
N ASP A 94 20.00 0.45 -18.68
CA ASP A 94 20.83 -0.45 -19.46
C ASP A 94 20.48 -1.91 -19.16
N HIS A 95 19.51 -2.41 -19.92
CA HIS A 95 18.93 -3.75 -19.75
C HIS A 95 19.95 -4.90 -19.87
N ASP A 96 21.07 -4.71 -20.57
CA ASP A 96 22.11 -5.73 -20.72
C ASP A 96 22.83 -5.99 -19.39
N THR A 97 22.87 -4.98 -18.51
CA THR A 97 23.44 -5.11 -17.16
C THR A 97 22.50 -5.79 -16.16
N TRP A 98 21.25 -6.04 -16.54
CA TRP A 98 20.23 -6.52 -15.60
C TRP A 98 20.33 -8.02 -15.38
N LYS A 99 20.76 -8.43 -14.18
CA LYS A 99 20.64 -9.82 -13.77
C LYS A 99 19.16 -10.22 -13.60
N ARG A 100 18.69 -11.13 -14.47
CA ARG A 100 17.36 -11.72 -14.39
C ARG A 100 17.24 -12.69 -13.22
N ARG A 101 16.03 -12.81 -12.67
CA ARG A 101 15.68 -13.85 -11.70
C ARG A 101 15.24 -15.11 -12.43
N THR A 102 15.55 -16.26 -11.85
CA THR A 102 15.07 -17.55 -12.35
C THR A 102 14.01 -18.15 -11.42
N SER A 103 13.22 -19.07 -11.96
CA SER A 103 12.22 -19.82 -11.19
C SER A 103 12.91 -20.68 -10.13
N GLU A 104 14.07 -21.25 -10.48
CA GLU A 104 14.90 -22.10 -9.62
C GLU A 104 15.46 -21.32 -8.44
N GLU A 105 16.03 -20.14 -8.68
CA GLU A 105 16.51 -19.24 -7.61
C GLU A 105 15.37 -18.89 -6.63
N HIS A 106 14.17 -18.62 -7.16
CA HIS A 106 13.00 -18.29 -6.35
C HIS A 106 12.53 -19.49 -5.52
N ARG A 107 12.43 -20.68 -6.14
CA ARG A 107 12.01 -21.92 -5.46
C ARG A 107 12.99 -22.29 -4.35
N ALA A 108 14.30 -22.26 -4.62
CA ALA A 108 15.32 -22.55 -3.63
C ALA A 108 15.23 -21.62 -2.41
N ALA A 109 15.09 -20.31 -2.62
CA ALA A 109 14.93 -19.35 -1.53
C ALA A 109 13.62 -19.56 -0.74
N ALA A 110 12.53 -19.90 -1.43
CA ALA A 110 11.25 -20.17 -0.79
C ALA A 110 11.27 -21.47 0.04
N GLU A 111 11.97 -22.51 -0.44
CA GLU A 111 12.18 -23.77 0.29
C GLU A 111 13.10 -23.59 1.49
N GLU A 112 14.19 -22.84 1.35
CA GLU A 112 15.06 -22.47 2.47
C GLU A 112 14.26 -21.74 3.56
N TRP A 113 13.41 -20.78 3.16
CA TRP A 113 12.52 -20.08 4.09
C TRP A 113 11.49 -21.02 4.75
N LYS A 114 10.91 -21.96 4.00
CA LYS A 114 9.92 -22.91 4.52
C LYS A 114 10.53 -23.87 5.54
N ASN A 115 11.72 -24.38 5.24
CA ASN A 115 12.41 -25.41 6.01
C ASN A 115 13.16 -24.83 7.22
N ALA A 116 13.34 -23.51 7.30
CA ALA A 116 13.91 -22.85 8.46
C ALA A 116 13.06 -23.11 9.74
N GLU A 117 13.75 -23.57 10.79
CA GLU A 117 13.15 -24.05 12.04
C GLU A 117 12.56 -22.94 12.91
N THR A 118 13.19 -21.76 12.92
CA THR A 118 12.79 -20.65 13.79
C THR A 118 12.35 -19.44 12.99
N LYS A 119 11.45 -18.64 13.58
CA LYS A 119 11.02 -17.36 13.00
C LYS A 119 12.19 -16.42 12.72
N SER A 120 13.18 -16.37 13.63
CA SER A 120 14.37 -15.53 13.44
C SER A 120 15.19 -15.94 12.21
N VAL A 121 15.35 -17.25 11.97
CA VAL A 121 16.03 -17.74 10.77
C VAL A 121 15.23 -17.42 9.52
N ARG A 122 13.90 -17.61 9.55
CA ARG A 122 13.00 -17.21 8.45
C ARG A 122 13.12 -15.73 8.10
N ASP A 123 13.18 -14.86 9.11
CA ASP A 123 13.31 -13.42 8.92
C ASP A 123 14.65 -13.08 8.24
N LYS A 124 15.75 -13.73 8.63
CA LYS A 124 17.07 -13.56 8.00
C LYS A 124 17.09 -14.05 6.54
N VAL A 125 16.50 -15.20 6.25
CA VAL A 125 16.39 -15.73 4.88
C VAL A 125 15.55 -14.77 4.02
N PHE A 126 14.45 -14.28 4.56
CA PHE A 126 13.59 -13.32 3.88
C PHE A 126 14.30 -11.99 3.64
N GLU A 127 15.08 -11.48 4.59
CA GLU A 127 15.86 -10.25 4.43
C GLU A 127 16.90 -10.40 3.31
N ARG A 128 17.55 -11.57 3.22
CA ARG A 128 18.54 -11.87 2.18
C ARG A 128 17.91 -12.00 0.79
N HIS A 129 16.87 -12.83 0.66
CA HIS A 129 16.33 -13.21 -0.65
C HIS A 129 15.08 -12.43 -1.09
N GLY A 130 14.37 -11.82 -0.13
CA GLY A 130 13.09 -11.15 -0.36
C GLY A 130 11.95 -12.09 -0.74
N VAL A 131 12.06 -13.38 -0.41
CA VAL A 131 11.13 -14.44 -0.80
C VAL A 131 10.74 -15.30 0.40
N ARG A 132 9.47 -15.71 0.44
CA ARG A 132 8.83 -16.63 1.39
C ARG A 132 8.09 -17.71 0.62
N TRP A 133 7.65 -18.74 1.34
CA TRP A 133 6.85 -19.80 0.76
C TRP A 133 5.47 -19.31 0.28
N SER A 134 5.09 -19.75 -0.91
CA SER A 134 3.74 -19.62 -1.46
C SER A 134 3.21 -20.99 -1.83
N GLU A 135 1.92 -21.24 -1.55
CA GLU A 135 1.25 -22.50 -1.93
C GLU A 135 1.27 -22.73 -3.46
N LEU A 136 1.36 -21.68 -4.27
CA LEU A 136 1.48 -21.80 -5.73
C LEU A 136 2.72 -22.61 -6.15
N LEU A 137 3.79 -22.61 -5.36
CA LEU A 137 5.03 -23.34 -5.67
C LEU A 137 4.86 -24.87 -5.62
N ARG A 138 3.78 -25.37 -5.01
CA ARG A 138 3.43 -26.81 -5.03
C ARG A 138 3.05 -27.29 -6.43
N LEU A 139 2.62 -26.39 -7.31
CA LEU A 139 2.31 -26.72 -8.70
C LEU A 139 3.63 -26.90 -9.48
N PRO A 140 3.89 -28.09 -10.07
CA PRO A 140 5.16 -28.36 -10.75
C PRO A 140 5.43 -27.45 -11.94
N TYR A 141 4.38 -27.04 -12.66
CA TYR A 141 4.47 -26.19 -13.84
C TYR A 141 4.56 -24.69 -13.51
N TRP A 142 4.34 -24.29 -12.26
CA TRP A 142 4.21 -22.87 -11.91
C TRP A 142 5.56 -22.15 -11.91
N ASP A 143 5.67 -21.08 -12.70
CA ASP A 143 6.83 -20.19 -12.70
C ASP A 143 6.49 -18.86 -11.99
N PRO A 144 7.03 -18.62 -10.77
CA PRO A 144 6.75 -17.42 -9.97
C PRO A 144 7.41 -16.14 -10.52
N VAL A 145 8.24 -16.24 -11.56
CA VAL A 145 8.82 -15.10 -12.28
C VAL A 145 7.95 -14.77 -13.49
N ARG A 146 7.45 -15.76 -14.22
CA ARG A 146 6.73 -15.55 -15.50
C ARG A 146 5.20 -15.48 -15.37
N PHE A 147 4.61 -16.21 -14.42
CA PHE A 147 3.15 -16.35 -14.34
C PHE A 147 2.48 -15.35 -13.40
N ILE A 148 3.26 -14.52 -12.72
CA ILE A 148 2.77 -13.33 -12.02
C ILE A 148 2.81 -12.18 -13.03
N VAL A 149 1.66 -11.88 -13.63
CA VAL A 149 1.58 -10.88 -14.70
C VAL A 149 1.21 -9.51 -14.16
N ILE A 150 1.67 -8.48 -14.87
CA ILE A 150 1.39 -7.09 -14.54
C ILE A 150 -0.08 -6.80 -14.86
N ASP A 151 -0.85 -6.35 -13.88
CA ASP A 151 -2.21 -5.90 -14.10
C ASP A 151 -2.23 -4.57 -14.87
N GLY A 152 -2.69 -4.63 -16.12
CA GLY A 152 -2.81 -3.47 -16.99
C GLY A 152 -3.74 -2.39 -16.43
N MET A 153 -4.79 -2.74 -15.69
CA MET A 153 -5.70 -1.74 -15.15
C MET A 153 -5.01 -0.87 -14.11
N HIS A 154 -4.45 -1.49 -13.07
CA HIS A 154 -3.83 -0.77 -11.98
C HIS A 154 -2.47 -0.18 -12.35
N ASN A 155 -1.66 -0.89 -13.14
CA ASN A 155 -0.33 -0.42 -13.49
C ASN A 155 -0.33 0.59 -14.66
N LEU A 156 -1.01 0.27 -15.77
CA LEU A 156 -0.98 1.13 -16.96
C LEU A 156 -1.95 2.30 -16.82
N PHE A 157 -3.24 2.04 -16.62
CA PHE A 157 -4.24 3.12 -16.61
C PHE A 157 -4.21 3.95 -15.32
N LEU A 158 -4.30 3.29 -14.15
CA LEU A 158 -4.33 3.98 -12.86
C LEU A 158 -2.94 4.40 -12.35
N GLY A 159 -1.88 3.76 -12.84
CA GLY A 159 -0.50 4.10 -12.51
C GLY A 159 0.10 5.07 -13.52
N VAL A 160 0.58 4.54 -14.64
CA VAL A 160 1.38 5.28 -15.63
C VAL A 160 0.59 6.40 -16.29
N VAL A 161 -0.58 6.11 -16.88
CA VAL A 161 -1.38 7.12 -17.61
C VAL A 161 -1.84 8.20 -16.64
N GLN A 162 -2.44 7.82 -15.50
CA GLN A 162 -2.85 8.79 -14.48
C GLN A 162 -1.68 9.68 -14.03
N TYR A 163 -0.50 9.10 -13.77
CA TYR A 163 0.68 9.87 -13.35
C TYR A 163 1.13 10.86 -14.42
N HIS A 164 1.20 10.44 -15.69
CA HIS A 164 1.62 11.32 -16.79
C HIS A 164 0.66 12.50 -16.95
N PHE A 165 -0.64 12.24 -17.02
CA PHE A 165 -1.61 13.32 -17.21
C PHE A 165 -1.67 14.28 -16.02
N ARG A 166 -1.67 13.78 -14.78
CA ARG A 166 -1.85 14.62 -13.58
C ARG A 166 -0.56 15.27 -13.06
N ASN A 167 0.58 14.59 -13.15
CA ASN A 167 1.83 15.07 -12.53
C ASN A 167 2.83 15.61 -13.55
N VAL A 168 2.91 15.03 -14.76
CA VAL A 168 3.86 15.46 -15.79
C VAL A 168 3.25 16.56 -16.65
N ILE A 169 2.08 16.30 -17.25
CA ILE A 169 1.38 17.24 -18.13
C ILE A 169 0.54 18.25 -17.31
N THR A 170 0.19 17.90 -16.07
CA THR A 170 -0.59 18.74 -15.13
C THR A 170 -2.03 19.05 -15.57
N ILE A 171 -2.62 18.16 -16.37
CA ILE A 171 -4.05 18.20 -16.71
C ILE A 171 -4.86 17.79 -15.48
N ASP A 172 -5.88 18.60 -15.16
CA ASP A 172 -6.77 18.38 -14.02
C ASP A 172 -6.00 18.15 -12.72
N LYS A 173 -5.28 19.20 -12.26
CA LYS A 173 -4.92 19.35 -10.85
C LYS A 173 -6.22 19.49 -10.03
N GLN A 174 -7.07 18.47 -10.00
CA GLN A 174 -7.77 18.15 -8.77
C GLN A 174 -6.66 17.93 -7.76
N ALA A 175 -6.48 18.94 -6.93
CA ALA A 175 -5.93 18.86 -5.60
C ALA A 175 -5.77 17.39 -5.18
N SER A 176 -4.59 16.82 -5.42
CA SER A 176 -4.27 15.46 -4.96
C SER A 176 -4.56 15.42 -3.45
N LYS A 177 -4.63 14.27 -2.78
CA LYS A 177 -4.93 14.24 -1.32
C LYS A 177 -4.08 15.21 -0.46
N ALA A 178 -2.99 15.77 -0.98
CA ALA A 178 -2.20 16.88 -0.45
C ALA A 178 -2.88 18.29 -0.47
N MET A 179 -3.95 18.51 -1.24
CA MET A 179 -4.67 19.78 -1.39
C MET A 179 -6.18 19.66 -1.07
N ARG A 180 -6.66 18.52 -0.53
CA ARG A 180 -7.98 18.54 0.12
C ARG A 180 -7.87 19.54 1.27
N LYS A 181 -8.51 20.71 1.14
CA LYS A 181 -8.75 21.59 2.29
C LYS A 181 -9.28 20.68 3.41
N PRO A 182 -8.66 20.66 4.59
CA PRO A 182 -9.14 19.79 5.66
C PRO A 182 -10.62 20.13 5.87
N GLU A 183 -11.50 19.15 5.63
CA GLU A 183 -12.90 19.27 6.03
C GLU A 183 -12.88 19.57 7.53
N ILE A 184 -13.27 20.80 7.87
CA ILE A 184 -13.41 21.21 9.26
C ILE A 184 -14.58 20.38 9.79
N LYS A 185 -14.25 19.34 10.56
CA LYS A 185 -15.28 18.61 11.30
C LYS A 185 -16.00 19.61 12.20
N PRO A 186 -17.34 19.58 12.29
CA PRO A 186 -18.09 20.43 13.22
C PRO A 186 -17.46 20.37 14.61
N VAL A 187 -17.02 21.53 15.10
CA VAL A 187 -16.41 21.65 16.42
C VAL A 187 -17.53 21.86 17.44
N ASP A 188 -17.47 21.17 18.57
CA ASP A 188 -18.38 21.42 19.69
C ASP A 188 -18.17 22.87 20.19
N PRO A 189 -19.22 23.72 20.21
CA PRO A 189 -19.11 25.10 20.68
C PRO A 189 -18.47 25.25 22.06
N LYS A 190 -18.67 24.28 22.97
CA LYS A 190 -18.08 24.31 24.32
C LYS A 190 -16.56 24.12 24.32
N GLU A 191 -16.03 23.34 23.38
CA GLU A 191 -14.60 23.11 23.25
C GLU A 191 -13.89 24.27 22.56
N LEU A 192 -14.60 24.95 21.64
CA LEU A 192 -14.11 26.18 21.02
C LEU A 192 -14.00 27.32 22.04
N ASP A 193 -15.00 27.46 22.91
CA ASP A 193 -15.02 28.48 23.97
C ASP A 193 -13.85 28.31 24.96
N LYS A 194 -13.56 27.07 25.38
CA LYS A 194 -12.35 26.76 26.17
C LYS A 194 -11.07 27.17 25.44
N GLY A 195 -11.02 26.97 24.12
CA GLY A 195 -9.90 27.40 23.28
C GLY A 195 -9.72 28.93 23.28
N ARG A 196 -10.82 29.69 23.23
CA ARG A 196 -10.81 31.16 23.33
C ARG A 196 -10.34 31.63 24.70
N THR A 197 -10.86 31.05 25.78
CA THR A 197 -10.44 31.40 27.14
C THR A 197 -8.93 31.20 27.32
N ILE A 198 -8.37 30.10 26.80
CA ILE A 198 -6.92 29.85 26.86
C ILE A 198 -6.14 30.89 26.05
N LEU A 199 -6.68 31.33 24.91
CA LEU A 199 -6.04 32.33 24.07
C LEU A 199 -6.04 33.73 24.71
N GLU A 200 -7.07 34.07 25.48
CA GLU A 200 -7.20 35.36 26.16
C GLU A 200 -6.42 35.40 27.48
N SER A 201 -6.34 34.28 28.21
CA SER A 201 -5.78 34.16 29.56
C SER A 201 -4.28 33.82 29.62
N ASN A 202 -3.48 34.42 28.74
CA ASN A 202 -2.03 34.19 28.58
C ASN A 202 -1.69 32.81 27.96
N PRO A 203 -1.77 32.68 26.62
CA PRO A 203 -1.58 31.42 25.93
C PRO A 203 -0.12 30.96 26.00
N THR A 204 0.07 29.72 26.44
CA THR A 204 1.37 29.05 26.40
C THR A 204 1.39 27.97 25.32
N ALA A 205 2.55 27.71 24.73
CA ALA A 205 2.70 26.67 23.72
C ALA A 205 2.26 25.27 24.23
N SER A 206 2.47 24.99 25.52
CA SER A 206 2.07 23.74 26.16
C SER A 206 0.54 23.61 26.30
N ALA A 207 -0.17 24.68 26.68
CA ALA A 207 -1.63 24.70 26.76
C ALA A 207 -2.26 24.56 25.36
N MET A 208 -1.75 25.29 24.37
CA MET A 208 -2.24 25.23 22.99
C MET A 208 -1.98 23.88 22.32
N THR A 209 -0.91 23.18 22.71
CA THR A 209 -0.61 21.81 22.22
C THR A 209 -1.64 20.78 22.69
N ARG A 210 -2.36 21.03 23.80
CA ARG A 210 -3.41 20.13 24.31
C ARG A 210 -4.72 20.23 23.51
N LEU A 211 -4.91 21.32 22.76
CA LEU A 211 -6.11 21.51 21.93
C LEU A 211 -6.08 20.59 20.70
N ARG A 212 -7.26 20.15 20.25
CA ARG A 212 -7.40 19.34 19.05
C ARG A 212 -7.15 20.20 17.80
N LEU A 213 -6.65 19.57 16.73
CA LEU A 213 -6.34 20.25 15.48
C LEU A 213 -7.53 21.06 14.89
N PRO A 214 -8.79 20.56 14.91
CA PRO A 214 -9.93 21.33 14.42
C PRO A 214 -10.20 22.62 15.20
N ILE A 215 -9.93 22.64 16.51
CA ILE A 215 -10.10 23.83 17.36
C ILE A 215 -9.06 24.89 16.99
N LEU A 216 -7.80 24.47 16.80
CA LEU A 216 -6.73 25.37 16.37
C LEU A 216 -7.00 25.96 14.98
N GLN A 217 -7.58 25.17 14.07
CA GLN A 217 -8.00 25.65 12.75
C GLN A 217 -9.13 26.68 12.84
N ALA A 218 -10.13 26.45 13.69
CA ALA A 218 -11.23 27.37 13.91
C ALA A 218 -10.75 28.71 14.51
N LEU A 219 -9.85 28.67 15.51
CA LEU A 219 -9.27 29.88 16.11
C LEU A 219 -8.43 30.69 15.10
N VAL A 220 -7.60 30.02 14.29
CA VAL A 220 -6.80 30.67 13.23
C VAL A 220 -7.69 31.39 12.22
N GLN A 221 -8.84 30.79 11.85
CA GLN A 221 -9.81 31.41 10.95
C GLN A 221 -10.56 32.57 11.60
N GLU A 222 -11.00 32.43 12.85
CA GLU A 222 -11.71 33.49 13.60
C GLU A 222 -10.85 34.76 13.73
N ILE A 223 -9.54 34.58 13.88
CA ILE A 223 -8.57 35.69 14.03
C ILE A 223 -8.06 36.19 12.67
N GLY A 224 -8.41 35.51 11.58
CA GLY A 224 -8.05 35.90 10.21
C GLY A 224 -6.55 35.76 9.89
N ILE A 225 -5.85 34.79 10.49
CA ILE A 225 -4.42 34.56 10.23
C ILE A 225 -4.25 33.79 8.92
N THR A 226 -3.52 34.38 7.97
CA THR A 226 -3.10 33.71 6.73
C THR A 226 -1.85 32.87 7.00
N LEU A 227 -1.99 31.55 6.87
CA LEU A 227 -0.86 30.61 6.92
C LEU A 227 -0.29 30.41 5.51
N PRO A 228 1.03 30.14 5.34
CA PRO A 228 1.62 29.87 4.04
C PRO A 228 0.94 28.68 3.35
N ASP A 229 0.73 28.77 2.03
CA ASP A 229 0.12 27.72 1.19
C ASP A 229 1.05 26.53 0.96
N ASN A 230 1.47 25.89 2.06
CA ASN A 230 2.25 24.66 2.05
C ASN A 230 1.32 23.49 2.40
N ALA A 231 1.42 22.39 1.66
CA ALA A 231 0.49 21.23 1.68
C ALA A 231 0.32 20.51 3.04
N ARG A 232 0.93 20.99 4.14
CA ARG A 232 0.68 20.54 5.53
C ARG A 232 0.89 21.69 6.50
N ASN A 233 -0.14 22.48 6.78
CA ASN A 233 -0.16 23.34 7.96
C ASN A 233 -0.12 22.46 9.22
N THR A 234 1.07 22.35 9.83
CA THR A 234 1.25 21.50 11.00
C THR A 234 0.64 22.16 12.24
N LYS A 235 0.23 21.34 13.21
CA LYS A 235 -0.28 21.79 14.52
C LYS A 235 0.66 22.82 15.17
N LYS A 236 1.98 22.64 15.00
CA LYS A 236 3.02 23.55 15.48
C LYS A 236 2.92 24.95 14.86
N MET A 237 2.79 25.04 13.54
CA MET A 237 2.70 26.32 12.82
C MET A 237 1.46 27.13 13.22
N MET A 238 0.32 26.46 13.43
CA MET A 238 -0.90 27.12 13.90
C MET A 238 -0.73 27.73 15.30
N ILE A 239 -0.07 26.98 16.20
CA ILE A 239 0.20 27.45 17.57
C ILE A 239 1.15 28.65 17.55
N GLU A 240 2.25 28.57 16.80
CA GLU A 240 3.21 29.67 16.67
C GLU A 240 2.53 30.94 16.14
N ALA A 241 1.69 30.82 15.10
CA ALA A 241 1.01 31.97 14.52
C ALA A 241 0.00 32.61 15.51
N LEU A 242 -0.72 31.81 16.29
CA LEU A 242 -1.64 32.29 17.32
C LEU A 242 -0.90 33.02 18.46
N LEU A 243 0.23 32.49 18.92
CA LEU A 243 1.05 33.09 19.98
C LEU A 243 1.69 34.42 19.54
N VAL A 244 2.17 34.48 18.30
CA VAL A 244 2.72 35.72 17.72
C VAL A 244 1.64 36.79 17.67
N ARG A 245 0.43 36.47 17.19
CA ARG A 245 -0.68 37.42 17.11
C ARG A 245 -1.14 37.92 18.48
N TYR A 246 -1.20 37.04 19.49
CA TYR A 246 -1.49 37.44 20.87
C TYR A 246 -0.45 38.43 21.40
N SER A 247 0.83 38.18 21.15
CA SER A 247 1.92 39.06 21.56
C SER A 247 1.80 40.46 20.92
N PHE A 248 1.42 40.54 19.65
CA PHE A 248 1.14 41.82 18.97
C PHE A 248 -0.08 42.57 19.52
N LEU A 249 -1.14 41.85 19.94
CA LEU A 249 -2.33 42.45 20.54
C LEU A 249 -2.05 43.02 21.93
N LEU A 250 -1.23 42.34 22.74
CA LEU A 250 -0.76 42.86 24.03
C LEU A 250 0.08 44.14 23.86
N ILE A 251 0.98 44.18 22.88
CA ILE A 251 1.82 45.36 22.62
C ILE A 251 0.98 46.56 22.20
N ARG A 252 -0.03 46.37 21.34
CA ARG A 252 -0.96 47.45 20.95
C ARG A 252 -1.77 48.00 22.12
N ASN A 253 -2.30 47.12 22.97
CA ASN A 253 -3.09 47.53 24.13
C ASN A 253 -2.27 48.23 25.24
N VAL A 254 -0.94 48.10 25.20
CA VAL A 254 -0.02 48.85 26.10
C VAL A 254 0.36 50.20 25.51
N ILE A 255 0.29 50.38 24.18
CA ILE A 255 0.62 51.66 23.50
C ILE A 255 -0.60 52.60 23.44
N ASP A 256 -1.83 52.05 23.45
CA ASP A 256 -3.08 52.83 23.45
C ASP A 256 -3.62 53.17 24.87
N LYS A 257 -2.79 53.06 25.91
CA LYS A 257 -3.06 53.52 27.28
C LYS A 257 -2.02 54.55 27.72
#